data_AF-A0A9Q1MPW1-F1
#
_entry.id   AF-A0A9Q1MPW1-F1
#
_cell.length_a   1.000
_cell.length_b   1.000
_cell.length_c   1.000
_cell.angle_alpha   90.00
_cell.angle_beta   90.00
_cell.angle_gamma   90.00
#
_symmetry.space_group_name_H-M   'P 1'
#
loop_
_entity.id
_entity.type
_entity.pdbx_description
1 polymer ?
#
loop_
_entity_poly.entity_id
_entity_poly.type
_entity_poly.pdbx_seq_one_letter_code
_entity_poly.pdbx_strand_id
1 'polypeptide(L)'
;MEILQESGWEELRKEARKIEGDLDVKLSSYAKLGARVTQGGYVEVGSPTLGSSRSWKSMEMEIQSLLEKLLDVNDSMSRCAASAAPTTSVTQKLARHRDILHEFTQEFRRIKGNISSMREHAELLSSVRDDISEYKASGSSPKMQILRERAAIHGSITHIDDVISQAQTTRAALGSQRALFGDVQGKVKQLGDKFPVIRGLIGSIRRKKSRDTLILSAVIAACTLFLIIYWLSK
;
A
#
# COMPACT_ATOMS: atom_id res chain seq x y z
N MET A 1 11.73 -41.07 1.88
CA MET A 1 10.45 -40.36 1.61
C MET A 1 10.64 -38.84 1.67
N GLU A 2 11.40 -38.32 2.65
CA GLU A 2 11.77 -36.88 2.74
C GLU A 2 12.46 -36.31 1.49
N ILE A 3 13.40 -37.04 0.87
CA ILE A 3 14.15 -36.56 -0.32
C ILE A 3 13.23 -36.32 -1.54
N LEU A 4 12.17 -37.12 -1.71
CA LEU A 4 11.19 -36.94 -2.79
C LEU A 4 10.29 -35.73 -2.55
N GLN A 5 10.01 -35.42 -1.28
CA GLN A 5 9.17 -34.29 -0.88
C GLN A 5 9.94 -32.97 -0.96
N GLU A 6 11.23 -32.99 -0.62
CA GLU A 6 12.14 -31.85 -0.80
C GLU A 6 12.34 -31.51 -2.29
N SER A 7 12.40 -32.54 -3.16
CA SER A 7 12.43 -32.39 -4.62
C SER A 7 11.14 -31.75 -5.16
N GLY A 8 9.96 -32.20 -4.72
CA GLY A 8 8.68 -31.61 -5.14
C GLY A 8 8.51 -30.14 -4.74
N TRP A 9 8.96 -29.77 -3.55
CA TRP A 9 8.97 -28.38 -3.09
C TRP A 9 9.92 -27.47 -3.89
N GLU A 10 11.09 -27.97 -4.29
CA GLU A 10 12.04 -27.21 -5.13
C GLU A 10 11.47 -26.98 -6.53
N GLU A 11 10.85 -27.99 -7.15
CA GLU A 11 10.25 -27.86 -8.48
C GLU A 11 9.10 -26.85 -8.49
N LEU A 12 8.21 -26.88 -7.49
CA LEU A 12 7.14 -25.88 -7.36
C LEU A 12 7.69 -24.45 -7.22
N ARG A 13 8.81 -24.26 -6.51
CA ARG A 13 9.45 -22.94 -6.41
C ARG A 13 10.07 -22.48 -7.71
N LYS A 14 10.69 -23.37 -8.48
CA LYS A 14 11.22 -23.04 -9.81
C LYS A 14 10.08 -22.61 -10.74
N GLU A 15 8.97 -23.35 -10.70
CA GLU A 15 7.77 -23.03 -11.46
C GLU A 15 7.18 -21.67 -11.06
N ALA A 16 7.03 -21.40 -9.76
CA ALA A 16 6.56 -20.11 -9.28
C ALA A 16 7.45 -18.96 -9.77
N ARG A 17 8.78 -19.07 -9.65
CA ARG A 17 9.70 -18.03 -10.15
C ARG A 17 9.59 -17.80 -11.65
N LYS A 18 9.33 -18.85 -12.42
CA LYS A 18 9.10 -18.73 -13.86
C LYS A 18 7.82 -17.94 -14.14
N ILE A 19 6.73 -18.27 -13.45
CA ILE A 19 5.45 -17.57 -13.59
C ILE A 19 5.58 -16.11 -13.13
N GLU A 20 6.28 -15.86 -12.02
CA GLU A 20 6.59 -14.51 -11.52
C GLU A 20 7.34 -13.67 -12.57
N GLY A 21 8.33 -14.25 -13.25
CA GLY A 21 9.05 -13.58 -14.34
C GLY A 21 8.17 -13.29 -15.57
N ASP A 22 7.31 -14.24 -15.95
CA ASP A 22 6.36 -14.05 -17.04
C ASP A 22 5.31 -12.96 -16.71
N LEU A 23 4.86 -12.89 -15.45
CA LEU A 23 3.96 -11.87 -14.93
C LEU A 23 4.59 -10.47 -15.01
N ASP A 24 5.85 -10.31 -14.58
CA ASP A 24 6.56 -9.02 -14.63
C ASP A 24 6.63 -8.44 -16.05
N VAL A 25 7.03 -9.27 -17.02
CA VAL A 25 7.13 -8.88 -18.44
C VAL A 25 5.76 -8.49 -19.01
N LYS A 26 4.71 -9.28 -18.70
CA LYS A 26 3.36 -9.02 -19.21
C LYS A 26 2.70 -7.83 -18.55
N LEU A 27 2.84 -7.64 -17.24
CA LEU A 27 2.34 -6.47 -16.53
C LEU A 27 3.01 -5.19 -17.04
N SER A 28 4.33 -5.22 -17.25
CA SER A 28 5.07 -4.13 -17.88
C SER A 28 4.56 -3.80 -19.29
N SER A 29 4.27 -4.83 -20.10
CA SER A 29 3.74 -4.66 -21.46
C SER A 29 2.30 -4.12 -21.44
N TYR A 30 1.47 -4.62 -20.54
CA TYR A 30 0.09 -4.18 -20.32
C TYR A 30 0.02 -2.73 -19.85
N ALA A 31 0.90 -2.30 -18.93
CA ALA A 31 1.02 -0.92 -18.49
C ALA A 31 1.46 0.03 -19.63
N LYS A 32 2.41 -0.39 -20.47
CA LYS A 32 2.89 0.40 -21.63
C LYS A 32 1.83 0.56 -22.70
N LEU A 33 1.10 -0.51 -22.99
CA LEU A 33 -0.11 -0.44 -23.81
C LEU A 33 -1.05 0.60 -23.19
N GLY A 34 -1.30 0.48 -21.87
CA GLY A 34 -1.96 1.48 -21.01
C GLY A 34 -1.70 2.92 -21.42
N ALA A 35 -0.44 3.31 -21.35
CA ALA A 35 0.01 4.66 -21.65
C ALA A 35 -0.20 5.10 -23.11
N ARG A 36 -0.12 4.19 -24.09
CA ARG A 36 -0.26 4.55 -25.52
C ARG A 36 -1.68 4.97 -25.91
N VAL A 37 -2.70 4.34 -25.33
CA VAL A 37 -4.10 4.77 -25.52
C VAL A 37 -4.31 6.19 -25.01
N THR A 38 -3.53 6.60 -24.04
CA THR A 38 -3.71 7.88 -23.33
C THR A 38 -2.94 9.03 -23.96
N GLN A 39 -1.79 8.74 -24.57
CA GLN A 39 -1.04 9.71 -25.39
C GLN A 39 -1.61 9.86 -26.81
N GLY A 40 -2.48 8.94 -27.24
CA GLY A 40 -3.07 8.87 -28.58
C GLY A 40 -4.14 9.91 -28.91
N GLY A 41 -4.30 11.00 -28.12
CA GLY A 41 -5.20 12.11 -28.45
C GLY A 41 -4.80 12.92 -29.70
N TYR A 42 -3.71 12.52 -30.38
CA TYR A 42 -3.13 13.20 -31.55
C TYR A 42 -2.87 12.27 -32.75
N VAL A 43 -3.49 11.08 -32.80
CA VAL A 43 -3.38 10.22 -33.99
C VAL A 43 -4.66 10.36 -34.82
N GLU A 44 -4.49 11.09 -35.91
CA GLU A 44 -5.15 11.01 -37.21
C GLU A 44 -6.26 9.94 -37.35
N VAL A 45 -7.41 10.40 -37.82
CA VAL A 45 -8.75 9.77 -37.98
C VAL A 45 -8.78 8.53 -38.90
N GLY A 46 -7.72 7.73 -38.99
CA GLY A 46 -7.53 6.76 -40.08
C GLY A 46 -7.22 5.30 -39.74
N SER A 47 -7.06 4.87 -38.48
CA SER A 47 -6.65 3.47 -38.19
C SER A 47 -7.44 2.80 -37.06
N PRO A 48 -7.84 1.52 -37.21
CA PRO A 48 -8.90 0.92 -36.41
C PRO A 48 -8.46 0.65 -34.98
N THR A 49 -8.97 1.46 -34.05
CA THR A 49 -8.90 1.28 -32.58
C THR A 49 -9.40 -0.09 -32.09
N LEU A 50 -10.17 -0.81 -32.92
CA LEU A 50 -10.64 -2.18 -32.66
C LEU A 50 -9.52 -3.22 -32.51
N GLY A 51 -8.42 -3.09 -33.26
CA GLY A 51 -7.30 -4.05 -33.20
C GLY A 51 -6.54 -3.97 -31.87
N SER A 52 -6.36 -2.75 -31.36
CA SER A 52 -5.77 -2.50 -30.04
C SER A 52 -6.68 -3.05 -28.93
N SER A 53 -8.00 -2.81 -28.99
CA SER A 53 -8.91 -3.30 -27.94
C SER A 53 -8.94 -4.82 -27.78
N ARG A 54 -8.80 -5.60 -28.86
CA ARG A 54 -8.72 -7.07 -28.79
C ARG A 54 -7.39 -7.56 -28.21
N SER A 55 -6.28 -6.94 -28.60
CA SER A 55 -4.94 -7.25 -28.09
C SER A 55 -4.85 -7.07 -26.57
N TRP A 56 -5.51 -6.06 -26.03
CA TRP A 56 -5.48 -5.76 -24.60
C TRP A 56 -6.30 -6.72 -23.75
N LYS A 57 -7.54 -7.02 -24.19
CA LYS A 57 -8.37 -8.03 -23.52
C LYS A 57 -7.67 -9.39 -23.53
N SER A 58 -6.97 -9.72 -24.61
CA SER A 58 -6.14 -10.93 -24.68
C SER A 58 -5.04 -10.94 -23.63
N MET A 59 -4.30 -9.83 -23.47
CA MET A 59 -3.24 -9.72 -22.47
C MET A 59 -3.79 -9.74 -21.04
N GLU A 60 -4.96 -9.15 -20.82
CA GLU A 60 -5.67 -9.20 -19.54
C GLU A 60 -6.03 -10.63 -19.13
N MET A 61 -6.62 -11.41 -20.06
CA MET A 61 -6.94 -12.82 -19.85
C MET A 61 -5.68 -13.65 -19.58
N GLU A 62 -4.58 -13.35 -20.28
CA GLU A 62 -3.33 -14.05 -20.09
C GLU A 62 -2.71 -13.77 -18.70
N ILE A 63 -2.71 -12.51 -18.26
CA ILE A 63 -2.24 -12.14 -16.91
C ILE A 63 -3.11 -12.79 -15.84
N GLN A 64 -4.44 -12.79 -16.01
CA GLN A 64 -5.36 -13.49 -15.10
C GLN A 64 -5.02 -14.99 -15.01
N SER A 65 -4.78 -15.64 -16.15
CA SER A 65 -4.41 -17.06 -16.18
C SER A 65 -3.07 -17.35 -15.48
N LEU A 66 -2.11 -16.43 -15.55
CA LEU A 66 -0.83 -16.59 -14.85
C LEU A 66 -0.96 -16.36 -13.33
N LEU A 67 -1.79 -15.40 -12.91
CA LEU A 67 -2.09 -15.18 -11.50
C LEU A 67 -2.79 -16.40 -10.88
N GLU A 68 -3.74 -17.00 -11.60
CA GLU A 68 -4.43 -18.22 -11.18
C GLU A 68 -3.47 -19.40 -11.08
N LYS A 69 -2.59 -19.60 -12.07
CA LYS A 69 -1.54 -20.62 -12.00
C LYS A 69 -0.58 -20.40 -10.82
N LEU A 70 -0.18 -19.16 -10.54
CA LEU A 70 0.69 -18.86 -9.40
C LEU A 70 -0.01 -19.13 -8.06
N LEU A 71 -1.32 -18.88 -7.97
CA LEU A 71 -2.14 -19.26 -6.82
C LEU A 71 -2.16 -20.78 -6.63
N ASP A 72 -2.42 -21.55 -7.70
CA ASP A 72 -2.44 -23.02 -7.65
C ASP A 72 -1.09 -23.61 -7.23
N VAL A 73 0.00 -23.05 -7.73
CA VAL A 73 1.38 -23.43 -7.35
C VAL A 73 1.64 -23.09 -5.87
N ASN A 74 1.20 -21.92 -5.39
CA ASN A 74 1.31 -21.54 -3.98
C ASN A 74 0.48 -22.44 -3.05
N ASP A 75 -0.71 -22.85 -3.46
CA ASP A 75 -1.54 -23.79 -2.71
C ASP A 75 -0.91 -25.19 -2.68
N SER A 76 -0.30 -25.61 -3.79
CA SER A 76 0.44 -26.88 -3.87
C SER A 76 1.69 -26.84 -2.99
N MET A 77 2.44 -25.73 -2.98
CA MET A 77 3.52 -25.49 -2.04
C MET A 77 3.02 -25.55 -0.59
N SER A 78 1.88 -24.95 -0.30
CA SER A 78 1.26 -24.99 1.04
C SER A 78 0.96 -26.42 1.50
N ARG A 79 0.44 -27.27 0.59
CA ARG A 79 0.19 -28.69 0.85
C ARG A 79 1.49 -29.48 1.07
N CYS A 80 2.55 -29.21 0.30
CA CYS A 80 3.88 -29.81 0.51
C CYS A 80 4.49 -29.40 1.86
N ALA A 81 4.37 -28.13 2.24
CA ALA A 81 4.87 -27.62 3.52
C ALA A 81 4.11 -28.20 4.73
N ALA A 82 2.80 -28.42 4.61
CA ALA A 82 1.97 -29.01 5.66
C ALA A 82 2.23 -30.52 5.87
N SER A 83 2.69 -31.21 4.84
CA SER A 83 3.00 -32.64 4.88
C SER A 83 4.44 -32.95 5.28
N ALA A 84 5.31 -31.94 5.35
CA ALA A 84 6.70 -32.06 5.81
C ALA A 84 6.84 -31.59 7.27
N ALA A 85 7.95 -31.95 7.93
CA ALA A 85 8.25 -31.40 9.25
C ALA A 85 8.32 -29.86 9.17
N PRO A 86 7.54 -29.10 9.96
CA PRO A 86 7.54 -27.64 9.87
C PRO A 86 8.91 -27.07 10.20
N THR A 87 9.54 -26.44 9.21
CA THR A 87 10.77 -25.66 9.42
C THR A 87 10.47 -24.18 9.23
N THR A 88 11.11 -23.34 10.06
CA THR A 88 10.98 -21.87 9.98
C THR A 88 11.37 -21.33 8.60
N SER A 89 12.32 -21.99 7.92
CA SER A 89 12.79 -21.60 6.59
C SER A 89 11.76 -21.88 5.48
N VAL A 90 11.06 -23.02 5.51
CA VAL A 90 10.01 -23.36 4.53
C VAL A 90 8.79 -22.45 4.72
N THR A 91 8.37 -22.22 5.97
CA THR A 91 7.24 -21.35 6.29
C THR A 91 7.49 -19.89 5.88
N GLN A 92 8.69 -19.36 6.13
CA GLN A 92 9.07 -18.02 5.69
C GLN A 92 9.11 -17.90 4.16
N LYS A 93 9.66 -18.89 3.45
CA LYS A 93 9.68 -18.90 1.98
C LYS A 93 8.27 -18.97 1.39
N LEU A 94 7.38 -19.77 1.97
CA LEU A 94 5.98 -19.84 1.56
C LEU A 94 5.26 -18.50 1.75
N ALA A 95 5.46 -17.85 2.91
CA ALA A 95 4.91 -16.53 3.17
C ALA A 95 5.36 -15.53 2.10
N ARG A 96 6.64 -15.54 1.73
CA ARG A 96 7.17 -14.67 0.68
C ARG A 96 6.50 -14.90 -0.68
N HIS A 97 6.27 -16.14 -1.10
CA HIS A 97 5.58 -16.40 -2.37
C HIS A 97 4.11 -15.96 -2.35
N ARG A 98 3.44 -16.01 -1.20
CA ARG A 98 2.09 -15.46 -1.02
C ARG A 98 2.08 -13.94 -1.10
N ASP A 99 3.07 -13.28 -0.50
CA ASP A 99 3.23 -11.82 -0.58
C ASP A 99 3.46 -11.38 -2.02
N ILE A 100 4.35 -12.07 -2.77
CA ILE A 100 4.62 -11.78 -4.18
C ILE A 100 3.35 -11.92 -5.04
N LEU A 101 2.59 -13.01 -4.86
CA LEU A 101 1.31 -13.18 -5.56
C LEU A 101 0.32 -12.04 -5.25
N HIS A 102 0.28 -11.61 -3.98
CA HIS A 102 -0.56 -10.48 -3.57
C HIS A 102 -0.13 -9.17 -4.24
N GLU A 103 1.18 -8.88 -4.26
CA GLU A 103 1.76 -7.71 -4.93
C GLU A 103 1.40 -7.69 -6.41
N PHE A 104 1.60 -8.79 -7.16
CA PHE A 104 1.22 -8.86 -8.58
C PHE A 104 -0.28 -8.70 -8.82
N THR A 105 -1.12 -9.29 -7.95
CA THR A 105 -2.58 -9.15 -8.04
C THR A 105 -3.01 -7.70 -7.83
N GLN A 106 -2.41 -7.02 -6.85
CA GLN A 106 -2.69 -5.62 -6.56
C GLN A 106 -2.22 -4.72 -7.70
N GLU A 107 -1.01 -4.96 -8.22
CA GLU A 107 -0.46 -4.20 -9.33
C GLU A 107 -1.34 -4.33 -10.59
N PHE A 108 -1.76 -5.56 -10.92
CA PHE A 108 -2.66 -5.80 -12.04
C PHE A 108 -3.97 -5.02 -11.92
N ARG A 109 -4.61 -5.06 -10.74
CA ARG A 109 -5.84 -4.30 -10.47
C ARG A 109 -5.62 -2.79 -10.60
N ARG A 110 -4.49 -2.29 -10.09
CA ARG A 110 -4.13 -0.86 -10.19
C ARG A 110 -3.96 -0.44 -11.64
N ILE A 111 -3.20 -1.19 -12.44
CA ILE A 111 -2.97 -0.89 -13.85
C ILE A 111 -4.29 -0.93 -14.63
N LYS A 112 -5.10 -1.99 -14.44
CA LYS A 112 -6.41 -2.14 -15.07
C LYS A 112 -7.36 -0.98 -14.72
N GLY A 113 -7.43 -0.60 -13.44
CA GLY A 113 -8.27 0.52 -12.99
C GLY A 113 -7.84 1.85 -13.60
N ASN A 114 -6.54 2.12 -13.65
CA ASN A 114 -5.99 3.30 -14.31
C ASN A 114 -6.37 3.36 -15.79
N ILE A 115 -6.23 2.23 -16.51
CA ILE A 115 -6.61 2.13 -17.93
C ILE A 115 -8.11 2.41 -18.12
N SER A 116 -8.98 1.83 -17.28
CA SER A 116 -10.44 2.04 -17.38
C SER A 116 -10.79 3.51 -17.19
N SER A 117 -10.30 4.11 -16.11
CA SER A 117 -10.56 5.53 -15.80
C SER A 117 -10.09 6.45 -16.92
N MET A 118 -8.92 6.18 -17.50
CA MET A 118 -8.40 7.00 -18.59
C MET A 118 -9.16 6.79 -19.91
N ARG A 119 -9.66 5.58 -20.17
CA ARG A 119 -10.52 5.30 -21.32
C ARG A 119 -11.86 6.02 -21.19
N GLU A 120 -12.49 5.94 -20.02
CA GLU A 120 -13.74 6.66 -19.73
C GLU A 120 -13.56 8.17 -19.94
N HIS A 121 -12.45 8.73 -19.45
CA HIS A 121 -12.11 10.13 -19.68
C HIS A 121 -11.94 10.47 -21.17
N ALA A 122 -11.29 9.60 -21.96
CA ALA A 122 -11.14 9.79 -23.40
C ALA A 122 -12.48 9.72 -24.16
N GLU A 123 -13.37 8.80 -23.79
CA GLU A 123 -14.71 8.66 -24.37
C GLU A 123 -15.56 9.92 -24.08
N LEU A 124 -15.51 10.44 -22.85
CA LEU A 124 -16.18 11.69 -22.49
C LEU A 124 -15.67 12.89 -23.31
N LEU A 125 -14.34 13.03 -23.47
CA LEU A 125 -13.75 14.11 -24.27
C LEU A 125 -14.07 13.99 -25.77
N SER A 126 -14.17 12.78 -26.31
CA SER A 126 -14.62 12.56 -27.69
C SER A 126 -16.06 13.03 -27.86
N SER A 127 -16.97 12.62 -26.97
CA SER A 127 -18.37 13.04 -27.01
C SER A 127 -18.51 14.56 -26.97
N VAL A 128 -17.77 15.24 -26.07
CA VAL A 128 -17.80 16.70 -25.99
C VAL A 128 -17.24 17.36 -27.26
N ARG A 129 -16.19 16.78 -27.87
CA ARG A 129 -15.63 17.29 -29.12
C ARG A 129 -16.63 17.14 -30.28
N ASP A 130 -17.33 16.01 -30.33
CA ASP A 130 -18.34 15.74 -31.35
C ASP A 130 -19.51 16.73 -31.19
N ASP A 131 -20.01 16.94 -29.98
CA ASP A 131 -21.04 17.95 -29.67
C ASP A 131 -20.59 19.38 -30.04
N ILE A 132 -19.34 19.75 -29.75
CA ILE A 132 -18.78 21.05 -30.12
C ILE A 132 -18.68 21.20 -31.64
N SER A 133 -18.26 20.14 -32.33
CA SER A 133 -18.11 20.14 -33.79
C SER A 133 -19.47 20.25 -34.47
N GLU A 134 -20.47 19.52 -33.99
CA GLU A 134 -21.86 19.61 -34.41
C GLU A 134 -22.47 20.99 -34.13
N TYR A 135 -22.21 21.54 -32.94
CA TYR A 135 -22.62 22.90 -32.57
C TYR A 135 -22.00 23.96 -33.48
N LYS A 136 -20.70 23.81 -33.81
CA LYS A 136 -19.97 24.74 -34.69
C LYS A 136 -20.45 24.62 -36.15
N ALA A 137 -20.79 23.40 -36.59
CA ALA A 137 -21.37 23.15 -37.91
C ALA A 137 -22.81 23.72 -38.02
N SER A 138 -23.55 23.76 -36.92
CA SER A 138 -24.95 24.23 -36.88
C SER A 138 -25.12 25.75 -36.84
N GLY A 139 -24.05 26.55 -36.92
CA GLY A 139 -24.14 28.00 -37.11
C GLY A 139 -24.95 28.73 -36.02
N SER A 140 -24.43 28.76 -34.79
CA SER A 140 -25.10 29.41 -33.65
C SER A 140 -25.29 30.92 -33.85
N SER A 141 -26.55 31.36 -33.86
CA SER A 141 -26.97 32.77 -33.89
C SER A 141 -26.36 33.57 -32.72
N PRO A 142 -25.96 34.84 -32.91
CA PRO A 142 -25.45 35.71 -31.83
C PRO A 142 -26.33 35.76 -30.58
N LYS A 143 -27.65 35.61 -30.74
CA LYS A 143 -28.61 35.59 -29.63
C LYS A 143 -28.47 34.33 -28.75
N MET A 144 -28.13 33.20 -29.36
CA MET A 144 -27.92 31.94 -28.64
C MET A 144 -26.61 31.94 -27.85
N GLN A 145 -25.58 32.64 -28.35
CA GLN A 145 -24.33 32.86 -27.62
C GLN A 145 -24.57 33.65 -26.32
N ILE A 146 -25.37 34.72 -26.36
CA ILE A 146 -25.67 35.53 -25.17
C ILE A 146 -26.48 34.74 -24.14
N LEU A 147 -27.44 33.93 -24.57
CA LEU A 147 -28.22 33.07 -23.65
C LEU A 147 -27.33 32.03 -22.97
N ARG A 148 -26.37 31.46 -23.70
CA ARG A 148 -25.38 30.53 -23.15
C ARG A 148 -24.43 31.21 -22.18
N GLU A 149 -23.99 32.43 -22.48
CA GLU A 149 -23.15 33.23 -21.57
C GLU A 149 -23.88 33.48 -20.24
N ARG A 150 -25.18 33.81 -20.28
CA ARG A 150 -26.00 33.93 -19.06
C ARG A 150 -26.07 32.61 -18.29
N ALA A 151 -26.24 31.48 -18.97
CA ALA A 151 -26.27 30.17 -18.32
C ALA A 151 -24.91 29.82 -17.70
N ALA A 152 -23.80 30.15 -18.36
CA ALA A 152 -22.44 29.94 -17.84
C ALA A 152 -22.15 30.81 -16.62
N ILE A 153 -22.59 32.09 -16.63
CA ILE A 153 -22.50 32.99 -15.47
C ILE A 153 -23.30 32.42 -14.31
N HIS A 154 -24.52 31.92 -14.57
CA HIS A 154 -25.34 31.34 -13.51
C HIS A 154 -24.71 30.06 -12.92
N GLY A 155 -24.17 29.18 -13.76
CA GLY A 155 -23.40 28.01 -13.29
C GLY A 155 -22.15 28.40 -12.50
N SER A 156 -21.47 29.49 -12.89
CA SER A 156 -20.31 30.02 -12.16
C SER A 156 -20.69 30.56 -10.77
N ILE A 157 -21.88 31.16 -10.64
CA ILE A 157 -22.42 31.63 -9.35
C ILE A 157 -22.68 30.44 -8.41
N THR A 158 -23.32 29.37 -8.90
CA THR A 158 -23.51 28.15 -8.10
C THR A 158 -22.18 27.55 -7.65
N HIS A 159 -21.18 27.50 -8.54
CA HIS A 159 -19.86 26.99 -8.20
C HIS A 159 -19.14 27.87 -7.16
N ILE A 160 -19.34 29.19 -7.19
CA ILE A 160 -18.82 30.10 -6.16
C ILE A 160 -19.46 29.79 -4.80
N ASP A 161 -20.77 29.51 -4.76
CA ASP A 161 -21.46 29.13 -3.52
C ASP A 161 -20.90 27.82 -2.94
N ASP A 162 -20.59 26.83 -3.78
CA ASP A 162 -19.94 25.57 -3.36
C ASP A 162 -18.55 25.84 -2.76
N VAL A 163 -17.73 26.69 -3.42
CA VAL A 163 -16.41 27.08 -2.91
C VAL A 163 -16.52 27.82 -1.58
N ILE A 164 -17.51 28.70 -1.42
CA ILE A 164 -17.77 29.40 -0.14
C ILE A 164 -18.14 28.38 0.95
N SER A 165 -19.03 27.44 0.65
CA SER A 165 -19.43 26.38 1.57
C SER A 165 -18.25 25.49 1.99
N GLN A 166 -17.40 25.10 1.04
CA GLN A 166 -16.18 24.35 1.31
C GLN A 166 -15.18 25.14 2.16
N ALA A 167 -15.02 26.44 1.91
CA ALA A 167 -14.17 27.32 2.70
C ALA A 167 -14.69 27.46 4.14
N GLN A 168 -16.01 27.60 4.34
CA GLN A 168 -16.62 27.63 5.67
C GLN A 168 -16.42 26.32 6.43
N THR A 169 -16.59 25.19 5.75
CA THR A 169 -16.34 23.85 6.33
C THR A 169 -14.88 23.70 6.74
N THR A 170 -13.95 24.15 5.89
CA THR A 170 -12.51 24.13 6.19
C THR A 170 -12.18 25.01 7.38
N ARG A 171 -12.78 26.21 7.47
CA ARG A 171 -12.64 27.10 8.63
C ARG A 171 -13.12 26.44 9.92
N ALA A 172 -14.27 25.77 9.89
CA ALA A 172 -14.80 25.04 11.05
C ALA A 172 -13.88 23.88 11.47
N ALA A 173 -13.38 23.10 10.50
CA ALA A 173 -12.45 22.01 10.73
C ALA A 173 -11.14 22.52 11.37
N LEU A 174 -10.53 23.58 10.84
CA LEU A 174 -9.33 24.20 11.42
C LEU A 174 -9.59 24.74 12.84
N GLY A 175 -10.78 25.30 13.09
CA GLY A 175 -11.22 25.69 14.43
C GLY A 175 -11.24 24.51 15.41
N SER A 176 -11.81 23.38 14.99
CA SER A 176 -11.84 22.16 15.80
C SER A 176 -10.44 21.58 16.05
N GLN A 177 -9.57 21.56 15.02
CA GLN A 177 -8.19 21.10 15.16
C GLN A 177 -7.41 21.97 16.14
N ARG A 178 -7.60 23.30 16.11
CA ARG A 178 -6.98 24.21 17.08
C ARG A 178 -7.42 23.91 18.51
N ALA A 179 -8.70 23.60 18.73
CA ALA A 179 -9.20 23.19 20.06
C ALA A 179 -8.57 21.87 20.52
N LEU A 180 -8.47 20.87 19.62
CA LEU A 180 -7.81 19.60 19.91
C LEU A 180 -6.32 19.77 20.23
N PHE A 181 -5.59 20.61 19.50
CA PHE A 181 -4.20 20.92 19.82
C PHE A 181 -4.05 21.60 21.18
N GLY A 182 -5.00 22.47 21.56
CA GLY A 182 -5.06 23.03 22.91
C GLY A 182 -5.21 21.96 24.00
N ASP A 183 -6.11 20.98 23.79
CA ASP A 183 -6.30 19.85 24.72
C ASP A 183 -5.06 18.93 24.78
N VAL A 184 -4.47 18.60 23.63
CA VAL A 184 -3.23 17.83 23.56
C VAL A 184 -2.09 18.55 24.29
N GLN A 185 -1.92 19.85 24.08
CA GLN A 185 -0.92 20.64 24.80
C GLN A 185 -1.17 20.59 26.32
N GLY A 186 -2.43 20.66 26.75
CA GLY A 186 -2.82 20.50 28.16
C GLY A 186 -2.46 19.11 28.72
N LYS A 187 -2.77 18.04 27.98
CA LYS A 187 -2.44 16.65 28.38
C LYS A 187 -0.95 16.37 28.38
N VAL A 188 -0.20 16.90 27.41
CA VAL A 188 1.26 16.81 27.36
C VAL A 188 1.88 17.52 28.56
N LYS A 189 1.35 18.69 28.94
CA LYS A 189 1.77 19.38 30.16
C LYS A 189 1.50 18.53 31.41
N GLN A 190 0.31 17.94 31.53
CA GLN A 190 -0.02 17.03 32.64
C GLN A 190 0.87 15.77 32.68
N LEU A 191 1.25 15.22 31.52
CA LEU A 191 2.21 14.12 31.44
C LEU A 191 3.60 14.58 31.89
N GLY A 192 4.04 15.77 31.47
CA GLY A 192 5.26 16.42 31.93
C GLY A 192 5.35 16.51 33.45
N ASP A 193 4.25 16.85 34.12
CA ASP A 193 4.19 16.94 35.58
C ASP A 193 4.31 15.57 36.28
N LYS A 194 4.02 14.46 35.57
CA LYS A 194 4.15 13.08 36.10
C LYS A 194 5.51 12.43 35.84
N PHE A 195 6.30 12.95 34.90
CA PHE A 195 7.65 12.46 34.62
C PHE A 195 8.61 12.48 35.84
N PRO A 196 8.61 13.50 36.71
CA PRO A 196 9.43 13.52 37.93
C PRO A 196 9.09 12.38 38.90
N VAL A 197 7.81 12.01 39.02
CA VAL A 197 7.34 10.92 39.89
C VAL A 197 7.84 9.57 39.38
N ILE A 198 7.79 9.35 38.06
CA ILE A 198 8.34 8.15 37.41
C ILE A 198 9.86 8.07 37.63
N ARG A 199 10.58 9.20 37.50
CA ARG A 199 12.01 9.27 37.80
C ARG A 199 12.31 8.96 39.27
N GLY A 200 11.46 9.39 40.20
CA GLY A 200 11.56 9.04 41.62
C GLY A 200 11.38 7.54 41.86
N LEU A 201 10.37 6.92 41.25
CA LEU A 201 10.11 5.49 41.33
C LEU A 201 11.27 4.66 40.75
N ILE A 202 11.78 5.02 39.57
CA ILE A 202 12.92 4.32 38.96
C ILE A 202 14.18 4.42 39.84
N GLY A 203 14.38 5.58 40.49
CA GLY A 203 15.45 5.78 41.47
C GLY A 203 15.31 4.86 42.68
N SER A 204 14.10 4.74 43.23
CA SER A 204 13.82 3.86 44.37
C SER A 204 14.05 2.38 44.07
N ILE A 205 13.65 1.92 42.87
CA ILE A 205 13.87 0.54 42.40
C ILE A 205 15.37 0.27 42.25
N ARG A 206 16.11 1.20 41.62
CA ARG A 206 17.57 1.08 41.49
C ARG A 206 18.26 1.01 42.86
N ARG A 207 17.78 1.76 43.85
CA ARG A 207 18.33 1.77 45.22
C ARG A 207 18.07 0.46 45.98
N LYS A 208 16.94 -0.20 45.73
CA LYS A 208 16.65 -1.54 46.28
C LYS A 208 17.56 -2.59 45.64
N LYS A 209 17.67 -2.58 44.30
CA LYS A 209 18.57 -3.49 43.57
C LYS A 209 20.04 -3.30 43.97
N SER A 210 20.50 -2.07 44.20
CA SER A 210 21.88 -1.83 44.66
C SER A 210 22.15 -2.36 46.06
N ARG A 211 21.16 -2.35 46.96
CA ARG A 211 21.29 -2.94 48.30
C ARG A 211 21.43 -4.46 48.23
N ASP A 212 20.62 -5.12 47.42
CA ASP A 212 20.67 -6.59 47.29
C ASP A 212 22.01 -7.06 46.71
N THR A 213 22.54 -6.34 45.70
CA THR A 213 23.88 -6.60 45.15
C THR A 213 24.99 -6.39 46.18
N LEU A 214 24.91 -5.33 47.00
CA LEU A 214 25.88 -5.07 48.06
C LEU A 214 25.90 -6.19 49.10
N ILE A 215 24.73 -6.61 49.58
CA ILE A 215 24.61 -7.70 50.58
C ILE A 215 25.18 -9.00 50.01
N LEU A 216 24.82 -9.36 48.78
CA LEU A 216 25.33 -10.58 48.12
C LEU A 216 26.86 -10.57 48.02
N SER A 217 27.45 -9.45 47.55
CA SER A 217 28.91 -9.32 47.42
C SER A 217 29.64 -9.42 48.76
N ALA A 218 29.05 -8.87 49.84
CA ALA A 218 29.62 -8.94 51.18
C ALA A 218 29.62 -10.38 51.74
N VAL A 219 28.55 -11.15 51.52
CA VAL A 219 28.47 -12.55 51.94
C VAL A 219 29.49 -13.41 51.21
N ILE A 220 29.61 -13.24 49.88
CA ILE A 220 30.60 -13.97 49.07
C ILE A 220 32.01 -13.65 49.58
N ALA A 221 32.32 -12.37 49.80
CA ALA A 221 33.62 -11.95 50.33
C ALA A 221 33.90 -12.53 51.73
N ALA A 222 32.92 -12.58 52.62
CA ALA A 222 33.08 -13.18 53.95
C ALA A 222 33.34 -14.70 53.86
N CYS A 223 32.59 -15.41 53.02
CA CYS A 223 32.79 -16.85 52.80
C CYS A 223 34.17 -17.15 52.22
N THR A 224 34.65 -16.36 51.24
CA THR A 224 35.99 -16.56 50.67
C THR A 224 37.09 -16.29 51.70
N LEU A 225 36.93 -15.27 52.55
CA LEU A 225 37.88 -14.95 53.62
C LEU A 225 37.96 -16.07 54.67
N PHE A 226 36.81 -16.61 55.09
CA PHE A 226 36.76 -17.75 56.01
C PHE A 226 37.44 -19.00 55.44
N LEU A 227 37.23 -19.30 54.15
CA LEU A 227 37.91 -20.41 53.49
C LEU A 227 39.42 -20.22 53.44
N ILE A 228 39.90 -19.01 53.15
CA ILE A 228 41.33 -18.68 53.14
C ILE A 228 41.94 -18.84 54.55
N ILE A 229 41.26 -18.35 55.59
CA ILE A 229 41.72 -18.50 56.98
C ILE A 229 41.76 -19.98 57.38
N TYR A 230 40.74 -20.77 57.05
CA TYR A 230 40.72 -22.19 57.33
C TYR A 230 41.86 -22.95 56.64
N TRP A 231 42.17 -22.56 55.39
CA TRP A 231 43.26 -23.16 54.64
C TRP A 231 44.64 -22.80 55.21
N LEU A 232 44.82 -21.58 55.72
CA LEU A 232 46.04 -21.14 56.40
C LEU A 232 46.21 -21.72 57.81
N SER A 233 45.10 -22.08 58.47
CA SER A 233 45.11 -22.67 59.82
C SER A 233 45.32 -24.19 59.81
N LYS A 234 45.36 -24.83 58.64
CA LYS A 234 45.59 -26.26 58.47
C LYS A 234 47.03 -26.51 58.01
#